data_AF-A0A7L2XGB7-F1
#
_entry.id   AF-A0A7L2XGB7-F1
#
_cell.length_a   1.000
_cell.length_b   1.000
_cell.length_c   1.000
_cell.angle_alpha   90.00
_cell.angle_beta   90.00
_cell.angle_gamma   90.00
#
_symmetry.space_group_name_H-M   'P 1'
#
loop_
_entity.id
_entity.type
_entity.pdbx_description
1 polymer ?
#
loop_
_entity_poly.entity_id
_entity_poly.type
_entity_poly.pdbx_seq_one_letter_code
_entity_poly.pdbx_strand_id
1 'polypeptide(L)' 'SDYQQMSYNLNVNLFQGAPLKSRSLVEDSYTPDVFQNATIDPRHWHGKTISELGRWYEKYFLDVNVQKAMKEKHG' A
#
# COMPACT_ATOMS: atom_id res chain seq x y z
N SER A 1 -7.70 -40.42 2.91
CA SER A 1 -9.05 -40.00 3.31
C SER A 1 -8.97 -38.75 4.20
N ASP A 2 -8.36 -38.83 5.38
CA ASP A 2 -8.38 -37.70 6.34
C ASP A 2 -7.46 -36.53 5.96
N TYR A 3 -6.27 -36.83 5.43
CA TYR A 3 -5.32 -35.81 4.97
C TYR A 3 -5.87 -34.93 3.84
N GLN A 4 -6.73 -35.48 2.99
CA GLN A 4 -7.35 -34.73 1.88
C GLN A 4 -8.46 -33.81 2.37
N GLN A 5 -9.22 -34.22 3.41
CA GLN A 5 -10.21 -33.36 4.04
C GLN A 5 -9.54 -32.23 4.85
N MET A 6 -8.46 -32.54 5.57
CA MET A 6 -7.67 -31.53 6.28
C MET A 6 -7.06 -30.51 5.30
N SER A 7 -6.45 -30.98 4.20
CA SER A 7 -5.88 -30.07 3.21
C SER A 7 -6.95 -29.23 2.51
N TYR A 8 -8.13 -29.79 2.22
CA TYR A 8 -9.26 -29.06 1.66
C TYR A 8 -9.69 -27.90 2.57
N ASN A 9 -9.93 -28.17 3.86
CA ASN A 9 -10.35 -27.14 4.82
C ASN A 9 -9.28 -26.05 5.04
N LEU A 10 -8.00 -26.43 5.08
CA LEU A 10 -6.90 -25.46 5.18
C LEU A 10 -6.82 -24.57 3.93
N ASN A 11 -6.91 -25.16 2.74
CA ASN A 11 -6.81 -24.42 1.49
C ASN A 11 -7.99 -23.46 1.27
N VAL A 12 -9.21 -23.84 1.65
CA VAL A 12 -10.41 -22.98 1.51
C VAL A 12 -10.40 -21.80 2.48
N ASN A 13 -9.88 -21.98 3.70
CA ASN A 13 -9.78 -20.90 4.68
C ASN A 13 -8.59 -19.97 4.43
N LEU A 14 -7.47 -20.50 3.94
CA LEU A 14 -6.26 -19.71 3.66
C LEU A 14 -6.38 -18.93 2.35
N PHE A 15 -7.04 -19.51 1.35
CA PHE A 15 -7.33 -18.86 0.08
C PHE A 15 -8.83 -18.75 -0.06
N GLN A 16 -9.40 -17.75 0.60
CA GLN A 16 -10.74 -17.25 0.29
C GLN A 16 -10.73 -17.05 -1.23
N GLY A 17 -11.53 -17.84 -1.96
CA GLY A 17 -11.47 -17.85 -3.42
C GLY A 17 -11.64 -16.45 -4.04
N ALA A 18 -11.53 -16.34 -5.37
CA ALA A 18 -11.67 -15.06 -6.04
C ALA A 18 -12.95 -14.33 -5.57
N PRO A 19 -12.87 -13.04 -5.23
CA PRO A 19 -13.98 -12.34 -4.61
C PRO A 19 -15.19 -12.32 -5.57
N LEU A 20 -16.38 -12.63 -5.03
CA LEU A 20 -17.63 -12.68 -5.82
C LEU A 20 -17.96 -11.35 -6.50
N LYS A 21 -17.43 -10.25 -5.96
CA LYS A 21 -17.48 -8.91 -6.54
C LYS A 21 -16.08 -8.33 -6.51
N SER A 22 -15.64 -7.75 -7.61
CA SER A 22 -14.40 -6.95 -7.60
C SER A 22 -14.64 -5.73 -6.71
N ARG A 23 -14.01 -5.73 -5.54
CA ARG A 23 -14.04 -4.65 -4.55
C ARG A 23 -12.63 -4.39 -4.07
N SER A 24 -12.39 -3.17 -3.62
CA SER A 24 -11.10 -2.87 -3.00
C SER A 24 -11.00 -3.59 -1.66
N LEU A 25 -9.78 -3.98 -1.27
CA LEU A 25 -9.54 -4.56 0.06
C LEU A 25 -10.06 -3.65 1.17
N VAL A 26 -9.99 -2.34 0.96
CA VAL A 26 -10.51 -1.32 1.86
C VAL A 26 -12.03 -1.47 2.04
N GLU A 27 -12.79 -1.54 0.96
CA GLU A 27 -14.25 -1.72 1.00
C GLU A 27 -14.69 -3.03 1.66
N ASP A 28 -13.92 -4.10 1.50
CA ASP A 28 -14.24 -5.39 2.09
C ASP A 28 -13.80 -5.50 3.56
N SER A 29 -12.78 -4.74 3.98
CA SER A 29 -12.23 -4.81 5.34
C SER A 29 -12.92 -3.87 6.33
N TYR A 30 -13.43 -2.73 5.87
CA TYR A 30 -14.00 -1.72 6.74
C TYR A 30 -15.53 -1.72 6.70
N THR A 31 -16.14 -1.40 7.84
CA THR A 31 -17.59 -1.23 7.91
C THR A 31 -18.02 0.06 7.18
N PRO A 32 -19.21 0.11 6.56
CA PRO A 32 -19.64 1.25 5.74
C PRO A 32 -19.62 2.60 6.47
N ASP A 33 -19.81 2.60 7.78
CA ASP A 33 -19.76 3.78 8.64
C ASP A 33 -18.36 4.40 8.72
N VAL A 34 -17.30 3.62 8.57
CA VAL A 34 -15.92 4.14 8.51
C VAL A 34 -15.78 5.10 7.34
N PHE A 35 -16.35 4.77 6.18
CA PHE A 35 -16.30 5.63 4.99
C PHE A 35 -17.19 6.87 5.11
N GLN A 36 -18.37 6.71 5.73
CA GLN A 36 -19.30 7.82 5.94
C GLN A 36 -18.78 8.83 6.96
N ASN A 37 -18.07 8.35 7.98
CA ASN A 37 -17.52 9.15 9.06
C ASN A 37 -16.08 9.60 8.80
N ALA A 38 -15.41 9.06 7.77
CA ALA A 38 -14.07 9.46 7.34
C ALA A 38 -14.10 10.87 6.71
N THR A 39 -14.22 11.89 7.56
CA THR A 39 -13.93 13.26 7.16
C THR A 39 -12.41 13.41 7.15
N ILE A 40 -11.82 13.48 5.96
CA ILE A 40 -10.39 13.80 5.82
C ILE A 40 -10.23 15.27 6.17
N ASP A 41 -9.77 15.58 7.39
CA ASP A 41 -9.42 16.95 7.77
C ASP A 41 -7.98 17.25 7.34
N PRO A 42 -7.76 18.15 6.37
CA PRO A 42 -6.41 18.50 5.93
C PRO A 42 -5.55 19.12 7.03
N ARG A 43 -6.17 19.72 8.06
CA ARG A 43 -5.47 20.35 9.20
C ARG A 43 -5.03 19.34 10.25
N HIS A 44 -5.67 18.17 10.31
CA HIS A 44 -5.35 17.08 11.24
C HIS A 44 -4.85 15.82 10.52
N TRP A 45 -4.44 15.94 9.25
CA TRP A 45 -3.84 14.84 8.50
C TRP A 45 -2.44 14.54 9.02
N HIS A 46 -2.24 13.34 9.55
CA HIS A 46 -0.95 12.87 10.09
C HIS A 46 -0.06 12.16 9.05
N GLY A 47 -0.57 11.94 7.83
CA GLY A 47 0.20 11.33 6.74
C GLY A 47 1.04 12.36 5.98
N LYS A 48 1.88 11.87 5.05
CA LYS A 48 2.57 12.77 4.12
C LYS A 48 1.60 13.31 3.08
N THR A 49 1.65 14.61 2.86
CA THR A 49 0.90 15.28 1.79
C THR A 49 1.58 15.05 0.44
N ILE A 50 0.81 15.22 -0.65
CA ILE A 50 1.36 15.11 -2.02
C ILE A 50 2.50 16.11 -2.27
N SER A 51 2.41 17.30 -1.67
CA SER A 51 3.45 18.34 -1.77
C SER A 51 4.75 17.92 -1.07
N GLU A 52 4.66 17.25 0.08
CA GLU A 52 5.82 16.68 0.77
C GLU A 52 6.45 15.54 -0.02
N LEU A 53 5.63 14.71 -0.66
CA LEU A 53 6.12 13.67 -1.56
C LEU A 53 6.87 14.27 -2.76
N GLY A 54 6.34 15.33 -3.36
CA GLY A 54 7.01 16.06 -4.45
C GLY A 54 8.37 16.62 -4.03
N ARG A 55 8.44 17.34 -2.90
CA ARG A 55 9.72 17.85 -2.36
C ARG A 55 10.73 16.74 -2.05
N TRP A 56 10.25 15.62 -1.52
CA TRP A 56 11.11 14.46 -1.29
C TRP A 56 11.68 13.91 -2.60
N TYR A 57 10.85 13.80 -3.64
CA TYR A 57 11.26 13.30 -4.95
C TYR A 57 12.30 14.20 -5.62
N GLU A 58 12.09 15.53 -5.57
CA GLU A 58 13.07 16.51 -6.06
C GLU A 58 14.43 16.34 -5.37
N LYS A 59 14.43 16.23 -4.03
CA LYS A 59 15.65 16.01 -3.25
C LYS A 59 16.33 14.69 -3.62
N TYR A 60 15.55 13.63 -3.80
CA TYR A 60 16.08 12.32 -4.19
C TYR A 60 16.75 12.37 -5.56
N PHE A 61 16.13 13.02 -6.54
CA PHE A 61 16.70 13.13 -7.88
C PHE A 61 18.01 13.93 -7.89
N LEU A 62 18.08 15.01 -7.10
CA LEU A 62 19.32 15.77 -6.90
C LEU A 62 20.43 14.91 -6.30
N ASP A 63 20.12 14.12 -5.27
CA ASP A 63 21.10 13.22 -4.65
C ASP A 63 21.64 12.19 -5.66
N VAL A 64 20.76 11.55 -6.44
CA VAL A 64 21.16 10.60 -7.49
C VAL A 64 22.11 11.26 -8.51
N ASN A 65 21.81 12.49 -8.93
CA ASN A 65 22.67 13.21 -9.87
C ASN A 65 24.04 13.54 -9.28
N VAL A 66 24.09 13.96 -8.00
CA VAL A 66 25.35 14.22 -7.30
C VAL A 66 26.17 12.93 -7.18
N GLN A 67 25.55 11.81 -6.79
CA GLN A 67 26.21 10.51 -6.70
C GLN A 67 26.78 10.08 -8.06
N LYS A 68 26.04 10.29 -9.14
CA LYS A 68 26.50 10.00 -10.51
C LYS A 68 27.72 10.85 -10.88
N ALA A 69 27.65 12.17 -10.67
CA ALA A 69 28.76 13.08 -10.97
C ALA A 69 30.01 12.77 -10.13
N MET A 70 29.84 12.37 -8.87
CA MET A 70 30.96 11.95 -8.02
C MET A 70 31.63 10.67 -8.53
N LYS A 71 30.85 9.69 -8.99
CA LYS A 71 31.38 8.48 -9.62
C LYS A 71 32.12 8.77 -10.92
N GLU A 72 31.59 9.64 -11.79
CA GLU A 72 32.25 10.02 -13.04
C GLU A 72 33.56 10.79 -12.80
N LYS A 73 33.68 11.51 -11.69
CA LYS A 73 34.89 12.28 -11.36
C LYS A 73 35.98 11.44 -10.69
N HIS A 74 35.61 10.42 -9.92
CA HIS A 74 36.56 9.67 -9.06
C HIS A 74 36.68 8.17 -9.41
N GLY A 75 35.87 7.66 -10.33
CA GLY A 75 36.00 6.32 -10.92
C GLY A 75 36.61 6.39 -12.31
#